data_AF-A0A8S1LNW7-F1
#
_entry.id   AF-A0A8S1LNW7-F1
#
_cell.length_a   1.000
_cell.length_b   1.000
_cell.length_c   1.000
_cell.angle_alpha   90.00
_cell.angle_beta   90.00
_cell.angle_gamma   90.00
#
_symmetry.space_group_name_H-M   'P 1'
#
loop_
_entity.id
_entity.type
_entity.pdbx_description
1 polymer ?
#
loop_
_entity_poly.entity_id
_entity_poly.type
_entity_poly.pdbx_seq_one_letter_code
_entity_poly.pdbx_strand_id
1 'polypeptide(L)'
;MYSATGLRVGFGIGNEDIIKAMKAAQTYHIFCLNPIIQTATARCLDQTIDGIYFNTISKLYEQQSNKLLQGLIQSKLNFNYWIPSGGYFIVTDIQNIEIPQKYFIQNGIQVTRDFAFVHYMINEFGVVCIPCSPYYENKEIGQNLVRWAFCKTDETLLEAIHRLK
;
A
#
# COMPACT_ATOMS: atom_id res chain seq x y z
N MET A 1 13.17 -7.23 14.12
CA MET A 1 12.08 -6.22 14.13
C MET A 1 11.97 -5.64 12.72
N TYR A 2 10.99 -6.01 11.87
CA TYR A 2 10.67 -5.29 10.61
C TYR A 2 9.24 -5.52 10.04
N SER A 3 8.23 -4.98 10.73
CA SER A 3 6.99 -4.42 10.13
C SER A 3 6.65 -3.16 10.91
N ALA A 4 7.64 -2.27 11.07
CA ALA A 4 7.66 -1.21 12.09
C ALA A 4 7.89 0.16 11.45
N THR A 5 6.91 0.62 10.68
CA THR A 5 6.97 1.85 9.88
C THR A 5 7.24 3.12 10.68
N GLY A 6 6.91 3.13 11.98
CA GLY A 6 7.14 4.24 12.91
C GLY A 6 8.59 4.46 13.33
N LEU A 7 9.52 3.54 13.01
CA LEU A 7 10.92 3.66 13.41
C LEU A 7 11.74 4.60 12.52
N ARG A 8 11.28 4.84 11.29
CA ARG A 8 11.86 5.82 10.36
C ARG A 8 13.37 5.67 10.12
N VAL A 9 13.84 4.43 9.97
CA VAL A 9 15.23 4.12 9.59
C VAL A 9 15.27 3.47 8.22
N GLY A 10 16.22 3.90 7.39
CA GLY A 10 16.54 3.35 6.07
C GLY A 10 18.01 3.64 5.73
N PHE A 11 18.51 3.07 4.65
CA PHE A 11 19.90 3.20 4.21
C PHE A 11 20.01 3.21 2.68
N GLY A 12 21.05 3.85 2.16
CA GLY A 12 21.42 3.81 0.74
C GLY A 12 22.72 3.02 0.56
N ILE A 13 22.79 2.22 -0.50
CA ILE A 13 23.98 1.45 -0.90
C ILE A 13 24.20 1.72 -2.39
N GLY A 14 25.42 2.08 -2.78
CA GLY A 14 25.72 2.43 -4.17
C GLY A 14 27.13 2.96 -4.36
N ASN A 15 27.35 3.60 -5.51
CA ASN A 15 28.62 4.22 -5.90
C ASN A 15 29.07 5.29 -4.89
N GLU A 16 30.38 5.36 -4.66
CA GLU A 16 30.98 6.25 -3.65
C GLU A 16 30.65 7.73 -3.87
N ASP A 17 30.73 8.22 -5.11
CA ASP A 17 30.46 9.63 -5.43
C ASP A 17 29.00 10.00 -5.13
N ILE A 18 28.07 9.07 -5.40
CA ILE A 18 26.64 9.23 -5.09
C ILE A 18 26.42 9.24 -3.57
N ILE A 19 27.02 8.28 -2.85
CA ILE A 19 26.89 8.21 -1.39
C ILE A 19 27.50 9.46 -0.72
N LYS A 20 28.60 9.99 -1.24
CA LYS A 20 29.21 11.24 -0.76
C LYS A 20 28.27 12.42 -0.93
N ALA A 21 27.61 12.55 -2.08
CA ALA A 21 26.60 13.59 -2.33
C ALA A 21 25.38 13.44 -1.39
N MET A 22 24.86 12.22 -1.22
CA MET A 22 23.76 11.94 -0.29
C MET A 22 24.12 12.29 1.16
N LYS A 23 25.33 11.93 1.60
CA LYS A 23 25.82 12.24 2.95
C LYS A 23 25.90 13.75 3.18
N ALA A 24 26.39 14.52 2.20
CA ALA A 24 26.43 15.97 2.30
C ALA A 24 25.02 16.55 2.53
N ALA A 25 24.03 16.12 1.74
CA ALA A 25 22.63 16.53 1.94
C ALA A 25 22.10 16.12 3.33
N GLN A 26 22.34 14.88 3.76
CA GLN A 26 21.89 14.40 5.07
C GLN A 26 22.48 15.23 6.23
N THR A 27 23.76 15.60 6.15
CA THR A 27 24.42 16.40 7.19
C THR A 27 23.73 17.74 7.42
N TYR A 28 23.26 18.40 6.36
CA TYR A 28 22.57 19.69 6.45
C TYR A 28 21.07 19.58 6.76
N HIS A 29 20.43 18.45 6.46
CA HIS A 29 18.99 18.27 6.72
C HIS A 29 18.69 17.76 8.12
N ILE A 30 19.36 16.68 8.55
CA ILE A 30 19.04 16.00 9.81
C ILE A 30 20.27 15.71 10.67
N PHE A 31 21.48 15.87 10.12
CA PHE A 31 22.76 15.56 10.74
C PHE A 31 22.95 14.07 11.10
N CYS A 32 22.19 13.55 12.07
CA CYS A 32 22.21 12.15 12.50
C CYS A 32 20.80 11.61 12.80
N LEU A 33 20.67 10.28 12.78
CA LEU A 33 19.44 9.57 13.16
C LEU A 33 19.49 9.15 14.63
N ASN A 34 18.34 8.72 15.18
CA ASN A 34 18.25 8.19 16.54
C ASN A 34 19.21 6.98 16.73
N PRO A 35 20.20 7.06 17.63
CA PRO A 35 21.22 6.01 17.80
C PRO A 35 20.67 4.70 18.38
N ILE A 36 19.62 4.77 19.20
CA ILE A 36 18.99 3.58 19.80
C ILE A 36 18.32 2.75 18.70
N ILE A 37 17.55 3.41 17.82
CA ILE A 37 16.87 2.70 16.72
C ILE A 37 17.89 2.15 15.74
N GLN A 38 18.95 2.90 15.40
CA GLN A 38 20.03 2.38 14.55
C GLN A 38 20.69 1.12 15.14
N THR A 39 20.95 1.12 16.46
CA THR A 39 21.54 -0.04 17.15
C THR A 39 20.59 -1.25 17.14
N ALA A 40 19.29 -1.02 17.36
CA ALA A 40 18.28 -2.07 17.28
C ALA A 40 18.14 -2.62 15.84
N THR A 41 18.15 -1.74 14.85
CA THR A 41 18.11 -2.08 13.41
C THR A 41 19.30 -2.96 13.03
N ALA A 42 20.52 -2.59 13.43
CA ALA A 42 21.73 -3.36 13.17
C ALA A 42 21.64 -4.78 13.76
N ARG A 43 21.29 -4.89 15.05
CA ARG A 43 21.10 -6.21 15.70
C ARG A 43 20.03 -7.06 15.02
N CYS A 44 18.96 -6.44 14.54
CA CYS A 44 17.92 -7.17 13.82
C CYS A 44 18.44 -7.72 12.49
N LEU A 45 19.27 -6.97 11.76
CA LEU A 45 19.87 -7.44 10.51
C LEU A 45 20.76 -8.66 10.77
N ASP A 46 21.62 -8.60 11.80
CA ASP A 46 22.49 -9.71 12.21
C ASP A 46 21.67 -10.97 12.55
N GLN A 47 20.58 -10.80 13.29
CA GLN A 47 19.69 -11.90 13.67
C GLN A 47 18.90 -12.52 12.51
N THR A 48 18.73 -11.79 11.40
CA THR A 48 17.93 -12.24 10.24
C THR A 48 18.79 -12.67 9.05
N ILE A 49 20.09 -12.85 9.25
CA ILE A 49 21.04 -13.18 8.17
C ILE A 49 20.76 -14.55 7.54
N ASP A 50 20.11 -15.45 8.28
CA ASP A 50 19.67 -16.77 7.81
C ASP A 50 18.51 -16.72 6.80
N GLY A 51 17.89 -15.56 6.61
CA GLY A 51 16.78 -15.36 5.69
C GLY A 51 15.43 -15.91 6.15
N ILE A 52 15.36 -16.57 7.31
CA ILE A 52 14.13 -17.23 7.79
C ILE A 52 13.01 -16.21 7.96
N TYR A 53 13.32 -15.06 8.56
CA TYR A 53 12.37 -13.97 8.75
C TYR A 53 11.76 -13.48 7.43
N PHE A 54 12.60 -13.20 6.42
CA PHE A 54 12.15 -12.68 5.12
C PHE A 54 11.29 -13.70 4.36
N ASN A 55 11.70 -14.97 4.37
CA ASN A 55 10.91 -16.06 3.77
C ASN A 55 9.56 -16.22 4.47
N THR A 56 9.51 -16.05 5.79
CA THR A 56 8.29 -16.16 6.58
C THR A 56 7.31 -15.02 6.24
N ILE A 57 7.80 -13.78 6.19
CA ILE A 57 6.97 -12.62 5.80
C ILE A 57 6.50 -12.72 4.34
N SER A 58 7.36 -13.20 3.42
CA SER A 58 6.97 -13.40 2.02
C SER A 58 5.81 -14.38 1.90
N LYS A 59 5.89 -15.54 2.55
CA LYS A 59 4.80 -16.54 2.55
C LYS A 59 3.52 -16.00 3.19
N LEU A 60 3.66 -15.27 4.29
CA LEU A 60 2.52 -14.64 4.98
C LEU A 60 1.80 -13.64 4.07
N TYR A 61 2.54 -12.79 3.35
CA TYR A 61 1.97 -11.80 2.44
C TYR A 61 1.44 -12.40 1.16
N GLU A 62 2.03 -13.47 0.65
CA GLU A 62 1.45 -14.25 -0.44
C GLU A 62 0.07 -14.81 -0.05
N GLN A 63 -0.06 -15.39 1.15
CA GLN A 63 -1.34 -15.88 1.66
C GLN A 63 -2.38 -14.77 1.81
N GLN A 64 -2.00 -13.63 2.39
CA GLN A 64 -2.91 -12.48 2.56
C GLN A 64 -3.32 -11.87 1.21
N SER A 65 -2.39 -11.77 0.26
CA SER A 65 -2.65 -11.34 -1.11
C SER A 65 -3.69 -12.25 -1.78
N ASN A 66 -3.48 -13.57 -1.72
CA ASN A 66 -4.38 -14.55 -2.32
C ASN A 66 -5.79 -14.49 -1.71
N LYS A 67 -5.91 -14.35 -0.38
CA LYS A 67 -7.20 -14.20 0.29
C LYS A 67 -7.95 -12.96 -0.20
N LEU A 68 -7.29 -11.80 -0.19
CA LEU A 68 -7.93 -10.57 -0.64
C LEU A 68 -8.30 -10.63 -2.13
N LEU A 69 -7.41 -11.14 -2.97
CA LEU A 69 -7.65 -11.30 -4.40
C LEU A 69 -8.88 -12.19 -4.67
N GLN A 70 -8.99 -13.33 -4.01
CA GLN A 70 -10.16 -14.21 -4.13
C GLN A 70 -11.45 -13.49 -3.71
N GLY A 71 -11.41 -12.71 -2.63
CA GLY A 71 -12.56 -11.93 -2.19
C GLY A 71 -12.96 -10.82 -3.17
N LEU A 72 -11.99 -10.15 -3.78
CA LEU A 72 -12.24 -9.16 -4.84
C LEU A 72 -12.87 -9.81 -6.08
N ILE A 73 -12.37 -10.99 -6.48
CA ILE A 73 -12.92 -11.79 -7.60
C ILE A 73 -14.36 -12.22 -7.32
N GLN A 74 -14.67 -12.59 -6.08
CA GLN A 74 -16.00 -13.05 -5.67
C GLN A 74 -16.96 -11.91 -5.29
N SER A 75 -16.50 -10.66 -5.31
CA SER A 75 -17.32 -9.52 -4.94
C SER A 75 -18.45 -9.28 -5.96
N LYS A 76 -19.49 -8.56 -5.54
CA LYS A 76 -20.56 -8.09 -6.46
C LYS A 76 -20.07 -7.08 -7.50
N LEU A 77 -18.88 -6.52 -7.28
CA LEU A 77 -18.30 -5.47 -8.11
C LEU A 77 -17.36 -6.10 -9.14
N ASN A 78 -17.54 -5.75 -10.41
CA ASN A 78 -16.77 -6.32 -11.50
C ASN A 78 -15.41 -5.61 -11.66
N PHE A 79 -14.47 -5.93 -10.77
CA PHE A 79 -13.09 -5.43 -10.83
C PHE A 79 -12.27 -6.16 -11.91
N ASN A 80 -11.48 -5.41 -12.68
CA ASN A 80 -10.28 -6.01 -13.27
C ASN A 80 -9.15 -5.93 -12.23
N TYR A 81 -8.27 -6.92 -12.21
CA TYR A 81 -7.24 -7.04 -11.18
C TYR A 81 -5.90 -7.46 -11.79
N TRP A 82 -4.83 -7.06 -11.11
CA TRP A 82 -3.48 -7.51 -11.41
C TRP A 82 -2.91 -8.26 -10.22
N ILE A 83 -2.31 -9.43 -10.49
CA ILE A 83 -1.66 -10.24 -9.46
C ILE A 83 -0.34 -9.56 -9.11
N PRO A 84 -0.13 -9.12 -7.85
CA PRO A 84 1.10 -8.47 -7.47
C PRO A 84 2.24 -9.49 -7.40
N SER A 85 3.39 -9.15 -7.99
CA SER A 85 4.62 -9.97 -7.85
C SER A 85 5.36 -9.73 -6.53
N GLY A 86 4.92 -8.77 -5.72
CA GLY A 86 5.51 -8.44 -4.43
C GLY A 86 4.88 -7.23 -3.76
N GLY A 87 5.33 -6.93 -2.55
CA GLY A 87 4.79 -5.84 -1.71
C GLY A 87 3.57 -6.28 -0.90
N TYR A 88 2.75 -5.31 -0.52
CA TYR A 88 1.58 -5.52 0.34
C TYR A 88 0.30 -4.85 -0.21
N PHE A 89 0.26 -4.63 -1.51
CA PHE A 89 -0.85 -3.98 -2.20
C PHE A 89 -1.34 -4.76 -3.42
N ILE A 90 -2.64 -4.68 -3.68
CA ILE A 90 -3.29 -5.08 -4.94
C ILE A 90 -3.87 -3.82 -5.58
N VAL A 91 -3.74 -3.67 -6.89
CA VAL A 91 -4.41 -2.63 -7.65
C VAL A 91 -5.55 -3.26 -8.45
N THR A 92 -6.69 -2.59 -8.50
CA THR A 92 -7.84 -3.00 -9.31
C THR A 92 -8.31 -1.85 -10.20
N ASP A 93 -8.78 -2.20 -11.39
CA ASP A 93 -9.50 -1.33 -12.29
C ASP A 93 -10.99 -1.28 -11.93
N ILE A 94 -11.54 -0.09 -11.88
CA ILE A 94 -12.93 0.22 -11.56
C ILE A 94 -13.68 0.85 -12.74
N GLN A 95 -13.12 0.85 -13.95
CA GLN A 95 -13.73 1.43 -15.14
C GLN A 95 -15.13 0.85 -15.39
N ASN A 96 -15.33 -0.45 -15.15
CA ASN A 96 -16.58 -1.15 -15.42
C ASN A 96 -17.61 -1.10 -14.27
N ILE A 97 -17.32 -0.39 -13.18
CA ILE A 97 -18.21 -0.34 -12.00
C ILE A 97 -19.06 0.91 -12.02
N GLU A 98 -20.38 0.79 -11.95
CA GLU A 98 -21.25 1.96 -11.84
C GLU A 98 -21.10 2.62 -10.46
N ILE A 99 -20.84 3.92 -10.45
CA ILE A 99 -20.69 4.73 -9.24
C ILE A 99 -21.85 5.72 -9.19
N PRO A 100 -22.63 5.77 -8.10
CA PRO A 100 -23.72 6.73 -7.97
C PRO A 100 -23.23 8.17 -8.13
N GLN A 101 -23.94 8.98 -8.92
CA GLN A 101 -23.54 10.36 -9.27
C GLN A 101 -23.30 11.25 -8.04
N LYS A 102 -24.01 10.98 -6.93
CA LYS A 102 -23.84 11.69 -5.65
C LYS A 102 -22.39 11.66 -5.13
N TYR A 103 -21.59 10.67 -5.51
CA TYR A 103 -20.20 10.55 -5.03
C TYR A 103 -19.17 11.33 -5.86
N PHE A 104 -19.53 11.80 -7.06
CA PHE A 104 -18.61 12.57 -7.92
C PHE A 104 -18.44 14.02 -7.49
N ILE A 105 -19.27 14.53 -6.58
CA ILE A 105 -19.15 15.87 -6.01
C ILE A 105 -18.78 15.74 -4.53
N GLN A 106 -17.62 16.25 -4.15
CA GLN A 106 -17.16 16.30 -2.76
C GLN A 106 -16.90 17.75 -2.38
N ASN A 107 -17.56 18.23 -1.32
CA ASN A 107 -17.46 19.64 -0.87
C ASN A 107 -17.70 20.67 -2.00
N GLY A 108 -18.63 20.38 -2.92
CA GLY A 108 -18.94 21.25 -4.06
C GLY A 108 -17.95 21.16 -5.23
N ILE A 109 -16.97 20.26 -5.18
CA ILE A 109 -15.93 20.09 -6.20
C ILE A 109 -16.09 18.74 -6.88
N GLN A 110 -16.01 18.72 -8.22
CA GLN A 110 -15.99 17.48 -8.98
C GLN A 110 -14.67 16.73 -8.74
N VAL A 111 -14.76 15.46 -8.35
CA VAL A 111 -13.61 14.59 -8.10
C VAL A 111 -13.44 13.57 -9.22
N THR A 112 -12.25 12.99 -9.31
CA THR A 112 -11.96 11.88 -10.22
C THR A 112 -12.73 10.63 -9.82
N ARG A 113 -12.89 9.71 -10.78
CA ARG A 113 -13.71 8.51 -10.62
C ARG A 113 -13.23 7.59 -9.47
N ASP A 114 -11.93 7.43 -9.28
CA ASP A 114 -11.32 6.67 -8.19
C ASP A 114 -11.61 7.29 -6.81
N PHE A 115 -11.62 8.62 -6.69
CA PHE A 115 -12.05 9.28 -5.46
C PHE A 115 -13.54 9.05 -5.20
N ALA A 116 -14.39 9.23 -6.21
CA ALA A 116 -15.81 8.96 -6.10
C ALA A 116 -16.07 7.50 -5.67
N PHE A 117 -15.32 6.55 -6.24
CA PHE A 117 -15.38 5.14 -5.87
C PHE A 117 -14.97 4.90 -4.42
N VAL A 118 -13.89 5.50 -3.94
CA VAL A 118 -13.44 5.34 -2.55
C VAL A 118 -14.52 5.84 -1.58
N HIS A 119 -15.15 6.98 -1.86
CA HIS A 119 -16.27 7.46 -1.05
C HIS A 119 -17.49 6.54 -1.14
N TYR A 120 -17.82 6.02 -2.32
CA TYR A 120 -18.86 5.02 -2.50
C TYR A 120 -18.60 3.77 -1.64
N MET A 121 -17.38 3.24 -1.68
CA MET A 121 -16.97 2.06 -0.90
C MET A 121 -17.06 2.29 0.60
N ILE A 122 -16.66 3.46 1.08
CA ILE A 122 -16.72 3.80 2.50
C ILE A 122 -18.16 3.85 2.99
N ASN A 123 -19.04 4.53 2.24
CA ASN A 123 -20.40 4.79 2.70
C ASN A 123 -21.33 3.58 2.54
N GLU A 124 -21.19 2.82 1.45
CA GLU A 124 -22.14 1.74 1.12
C GLU A 124 -21.63 0.36 1.57
N PHE A 125 -20.31 0.17 1.59
CA PHE A 125 -19.70 -1.11 1.95
C PHE A 125 -18.92 -1.05 3.27
N GLY A 126 -18.60 0.14 3.79
CA GLY A 126 -17.77 0.27 4.99
C GLY A 126 -16.36 -0.31 4.79
N VAL A 127 -15.83 -0.28 3.57
CA VAL A 127 -14.47 -0.75 3.21
C VAL A 127 -13.69 0.39 2.58
N VAL A 128 -12.43 0.55 2.97
CA VAL A 128 -11.54 1.62 2.45
C VAL A 128 -10.53 1.04 1.47
N CYS A 129 -10.52 1.58 0.26
CA CYS A 129 -9.40 1.49 -0.68
C CYS A 129 -8.77 2.88 -0.87
N ILE A 130 -7.68 2.97 -1.62
CA ILE A 130 -6.95 4.23 -1.86
C ILE A 130 -7.03 4.60 -3.35
N PRO A 131 -7.40 5.85 -3.69
CA PRO A 131 -7.40 6.31 -5.08
C PRO A 131 -5.98 6.35 -5.64
N CYS A 132 -5.81 5.99 -6.91
CA CYS A 132 -4.49 5.98 -7.54
C CYS A 132 -4.17 7.24 -8.33
N SER A 133 -5.15 8.05 -8.73
CA SER A 133 -4.93 9.30 -9.47
C SER A 133 -3.93 10.26 -8.81
N PRO A 134 -3.78 10.37 -7.47
CA PRO A 134 -2.73 11.20 -6.87
C PRO A 134 -1.30 10.72 -7.13
N TYR A 135 -1.11 9.46 -7.54
CA TYR A 135 0.21 8.93 -7.89
C TYR A 135 0.62 9.27 -9.34
N TYR A 136 -0.27 9.89 -10.11
CA TYR A 136 -0.01 10.26 -11.50
C TYR A 136 -0.07 11.78 -11.69
N GLU A 137 0.87 12.30 -12.48
CA GLU A 137 0.83 13.70 -12.92
C GLU A 137 -0.41 13.94 -13.82
N ASN A 138 -0.62 13.08 -14.81
CA ASN A 138 -1.88 13.01 -15.53
C ASN A 138 -2.87 12.10 -14.78
N LYS A 139 -3.80 12.73 -14.06
CA LYS A 139 -4.83 12.04 -13.27
C LYS A 139 -5.70 11.08 -14.08
N GLU A 140 -5.86 11.31 -15.38
CA GLU A 140 -6.68 10.45 -16.25
C GLU A 140 -6.14 9.02 -16.34
N ILE A 141 -4.83 8.84 -16.15
CA ILE A 141 -4.18 7.52 -16.14
C ILE A 141 -4.60 6.72 -14.90
N GLY A 142 -4.69 7.40 -13.74
CA GLY A 142 -4.97 6.77 -12.46
C GLY A 142 -6.45 6.79 -12.04
N GLN A 143 -7.31 7.53 -12.73
CA GLN A 143 -8.70 7.76 -12.30
C GLN A 143 -9.57 6.50 -12.28
N ASN A 144 -9.16 5.44 -12.98
CA ASN A 144 -9.86 4.15 -12.98
C ASN A 144 -9.18 3.13 -12.06
N LEU A 145 -8.15 3.51 -11.30
CA LEU A 145 -7.37 2.58 -10.50
C LEU A 145 -7.55 2.86 -9.02
N VAL A 146 -7.73 1.80 -8.23
CA VAL A 146 -7.72 1.86 -6.77
C VAL A 146 -6.80 0.80 -6.19
N ARG A 147 -6.21 1.11 -5.04
CA ARG A 147 -5.23 0.27 -4.36
C ARG A 147 -5.75 -0.23 -3.02
N TRP A 148 -5.62 -1.53 -2.80
CA TRP A 148 -5.99 -2.24 -1.58
C TRP A 148 -4.74 -2.68 -0.83
N ALA A 149 -4.73 -2.53 0.48
CA ALA A 149 -3.63 -3.00 1.32
C ALA A 149 -4.03 -4.31 1.98
N PHE A 150 -3.29 -5.39 1.72
CA PHE A 150 -3.59 -6.69 2.32
C PHE A 150 -2.77 -6.99 3.58
N CYS A 151 -1.79 -6.14 3.96
CA CYS A 151 -1.02 -6.28 5.20
C CYS A 151 -1.86 -5.99 6.46
N LYS A 152 -2.83 -6.85 6.73
CA LYS A 152 -3.82 -6.76 7.80
C LYS A 152 -3.95 -8.10 8.52
N THR A 153 -4.70 -8.14 9.60
CA THR A 153 -5.03 -9.42 10.23
C THR A 153 -6.02 -10.19 9.36
N ASP A 154 -6.05 -11.50 9.51
CA ASP A 154 -6.98 -12.36 8.77
C ASP A 154 -8.44 -11.97 9.02
N GLU A 155 -8.79 -11.60 10.25
CA GLU A 155 -10.14 -11.16 10.62
C GLU A 155 -10.53 -9.90 9.84
N THR A 156 -9.60 -8.95 9.71
CA THR A 156 -9.84 -7.71 8.96
C THR A 156 -10.07 -8.00 7.47
N LEU A 157 -9.27 -8.90 6.88
CA LEU A 157 -9.42 -9.27 5.48
C LEU A 157 -10.74 -9.99 5.25
N LEU A 158 -11.08 -10.96 6.10
CA LEU A 158 -12.33 -11.73 5.98
C LEU A 158 -13.56 -10.84 6.13
N GLU A 159 -13.56 -9.90 7.07
CA GLU A 159 -14.64 -8.93 7.24
C GLU A 159 -14.79 -8.02 6.01
N ALA A 160 -13.68 -7.51 5.47
CA ALA A 160 -13.72 -6.71 4.25
C ALA A 160 -14.29 -7.52 3.08
N ILE A 161 -13.86 -8.77 2.92
CA ILE A 161 -14.38 -9.68 1.88
C ILE A 161 -15.87 -9.96 2.08
N HIS A 162 -16.32 -10.16 3.32
CA HIS A 162 -17.72 -10.38 3.63
C HIS A 162 -18.59 -9.19 3.22
N ARG A 163 -18.13 -7.96 3.50
CA ARG A 163 -18.83 -6.72 3.11
C ARG A 163 -18.91 -6.52 1.60
N LEU A 164 -17.95 -7.04 0.84
CA LEU A 164 -17.90 -6.94 -0.62
C LEU A 164 -18.80 -7.94 -1.36
N LYS A 165 -19.34 -8.95 -0.66
CA LYS A 165 -20.24 -9.98 -1.22
C LYS A 165 -21.66 -9.49 -1.38
#